data_AF-A0A8T0P8I0-F1
#
_entry.id   AF-A0A8T0P8I0-F1
#
_cell.length_a   1.000
_cell.length_b   1.000
_cell.length_c   1.000
_cell.angle_alpha   90.00
_cell.angle_beta   90.00
_cell.angle_gamma   90.00
#
_symmetry.space_group_name_H-M   'P 1'
#
loop_
_entity.id
_entity.type
_entity.pdbx_description
1 polymer ?
#
loop_
_entity_poly.entity_id
_entity_poly.type
_entity_poly.pdbx_seq_one_letter_code
_entity_poly.pdbx_strand_id
1 'polypeptide(L)'
;MATTKGNKRVYLTWTDEVDAALLAVLVEHHNNGDHAQNGWKPHVYNAAIRNVREKCNVEITKDNIASRCKTFDKHYEVISKILSQSGFGWDWVNDKLLIDSDDVWNKYVEANKSADCYKNKVVKNWDAISTIYLKDHANGQGAQTVRQVLRLLKFYLNKLMMHHQICLKRSSELLRPFYLY
;
A
#
# COMPACT_ATOMS: atom_id res chain seq x y z
N MET A 1 20.94 -45.06 -12.66
CA MET A 1 20.79 -43.72 -13.29
C MET A 1 19.89 -42.88 -12.41
N ALA A 2 20.44 -41.91 -11.68
CA ALA A 2 19.66 -40.99 -10.85
C ALA A 2 19.19 -39.82 -11.73
N THR A 3 17.88 -39.67 -11.88
CA THR A 3 17.29 -38.54 -12.60
C THR A 3 17.23 -37.34 -11.66
N THR A 4 18.15 -36.40 -11.83
CA THR A 4 18.11 -35.09 -11.17
C THR A 4 16.92 -34.32 -11.72
N LYS A 5 15.81 -34.29 -10.96
CA LYS A 5 14.65 -33.44 -11.21
C LYS A 5 15.09 -32.00 -11.03
N GLY A 6 15.48 -31.34 -12.11
CA GLY A 6 15.80 -29.92 -12.11
C GLY A 6 14.58 -29.14 -11.61
N ASN A 7 14.65 -28.64 -10.38
CA ASN A 7 13.63 -27.77 -9.80
C ASN A 7 13.60 -26.49 -10.65
N LYS A 8 12.69 -26.43 -11.63
CA LYS A 8 12.32 -25.17 -12.27
C LYS A 8 11.80 -24.28 -11.15
N ARG A 9 12.61 -23.32 -10.72
CA ARG A 9 12.17 -22.29 -9.78
C ARG A 9 11.05 -21.53 -10.47
N VAL A 10 9.81 -21.87 -10.14
CA VAL A 10 8.64 -21.09 -10.54
C VAL A 10 8.82 -19.74 -9.87
N TYR A 11 9.10 -18.70 -10.66
CA TYR A 11 9.22 -17.35 -10.13
C TYR A 11 7.81 -16.90 -9.76
N LEU A 12 7.57 -16.66 -8.48
CA LEU A 12 6.31 -16.11 -8.01
C LEU A 12 6.12 -14.71 -8.63
N THR A 13 5.12 -14.58 -9.50
CA THR A 13 4.68 -13.28 -10.01
C THR A 13 3.65 -12.70 -9.06
N TRP A 14 3.99 -11.57 -8.43
CA TRP A 14 3.03 -10.82 -7.61
C TRP A 14 2.08 -10.07 -8.52
N THR A 15 0.84 -10.53 -8.61
CA THR A 15 -0.25 -9.81 -9.27
C THR A 15 -1.01 -8.96 -8.24
N ASP A 16 -1.83 -8.05 -8.74
CA ASP A 16 -2.61 -7.16 -7.88
C ASP A 16 -3.60 -7.93 -7.00
N GLU A 17 -4.14 -9.04 -7.51
CA GLU A 17 -5.05 -9.93 -6.78
C GLU A 17 -4.32 -10.64 -5.63
N VAL A 18 -3.09 -11.10 -5.88
CA VAL A 18 -2.25 -11.76 -4.86
C VAL A 18 -1.85 -10.76 -3.78
N ASP A 19 -1.46 -9.54 -4.17
CA ASP A 19 -1.16 -8.47 -3.22
C ASP A 19 -2.39 -8.09 -2.40
N ALA A 20 -3.57 -7.95 -3.02
CA ALA A 20 -4.80 -7.62 -2.32
C ALA A 20 -5.19 -8.72 -1.33
N ALA A 21 -5.07 -10.00 -1.71
CA ALA A 21 -5.32 -11.13 -0.82
C ALA A 21 -4.32 -11.16 0.35
N LEU A 22 -3.03 -10.88 0.11
CA LEU A 22 -2.04 -10.78 1.17
C LEU A 22 -2.35 -9.60 2.11
N LEU A 23 -2.55 -8.40 1.56
CA LEU A 23 -2.75 -7.18 2.33
C LEU A 23 -4.02 -7.21 3.16
N ALA A 24 -5.10 -7.87 2.70
CA ALA A 24 -6.32 -8.04 3.49
C ALA A 24 -6.04 -8.70 4.85
N VAL A 25 -5.25 -9.78 4.86
CA VAL A 25 -4.87 -10.48 6.09
C VAL A 25 -3.94 -9.62 6.94
N LEU A 26 -2.99 -8.93 6.31
CA LEU A 26 -2.05 -8.07 7.05
C LEU A 26 -2.75 -6.88 7.71
N VAL A 27 -3.75 -6.27 7.06
CA VAL A 27 -4.55 -5.18 7.64
C VAL A 27 -5.37 -5.68 8.83
N GLU A 28 -6.04 -6.82 8.70
CA GLU A 28 -6.82 -7.42 9.80
C GLU A 28 -5.94 -7.64 11.03
N HIS A 29 -4.79 -8.30 10.86
CA HIS A 29 -3.87 -8.58 11.96
C HIS A 29 -3.11 -7.34 12.45
N HIS A 30 -2.90 -6.33 11.61
CA HIS A 30 -2.40 -5.02 12.05
C HIS A 30 -3.35 -4.42 13.09
N ASN A 31 -4.65 -4.40 12.79
CA ASN A 31 -5.67 -3.84 13.67
C ASN A 31 -5.82 -4.64 14.98
N ASN A 32 -5.52 -5.93 14.96
CA ASN A 32 -5.52 -6.80 16.15
C ASN A 32 -4.23 -6.68 16.99
N GLY A 33 -3.22 -5.92 16.54
CA GLY A 33 -1.94 -5.78 17.24
C GLY A 33 -1.04 -7.02 17.16
N ASP A 34 -1.18 -7.85 16.12
CA ASP A 34 -0.42 -9.10 15.94
C ASP A 34 0.99 -8.93 15.38
N HIS A 35 1.63 -7.83 15.77
CA HIS A 35 3.03 -7.56 15.50
C HIS A 35 3.94 -8.33 16.47
N ALA A 36 5.10 -8.71 15.97
CA ALA A 36 6.25 -9.22 16.72
C ALA A 36 7.40 -8.21 16.63
N GLN A 37 8.43 -8.36 17.47
CA GLN A 37 9.58 -7.45 17.49
C GLN A 37 10.23 -7.24 16.11
N ASN A 38 10.21 -8.28 15.27
CA ASN A 38 10.86 -8.29 13.94
C ASN A 38 9.90 -8.67 12.80
N GLY A 39 8.65 -8.18 12.84
CA GLY A 39 7.66 -8.41 11.78
C GLY A 39 6.38 -9.05 12.31
N TRP A 40 5.83 -10.04 11.62
CA TRP A 40 4.56 -10.66 12.00
C TRP A 40 4.71 -11.89 12.91
N LYS A 41 3.70 -12.16 13.74
CA LYS A 41 3.62 -13.42 14.50
C LYS A 41 3.46 -14.62 13.54
N PRO A 42 3.89 -15.85 13.93
CA PRO A 42 3.81 -17.03 13.06
C PRO A 42 2.42 -17.34 12.50
N HIS A 43 1.36 -17.14 13.28
CA HIS A 43 -0.01 -17.42 12.85
C HIS A 43 -0.48 -16.50 11.71
N VAL A 44 0.01 -15.26 11.65
CA VAL A 44 -0.31 -14.30 10.59
C VAL A 44 0.23 -14.78 9.26
N TYR A 45 1.47 -15.30 9.23
CA TYR A 45 2.03 -15.89 8.02
C TYR A 45 1.21 -17.09 7.55
N ASN A 46 0.79 -17.97 8.46
CA ASN A 46 -0.04 -19.13 8.11
C ASN A 46 -1.41 -18.69 7.57
N ALA A 47 -2.03 -17.68 8.17
CA ALA A 47 -3.29 -17.12 7.69
C ALA A 47 -3.14 -16.51 6.29
N ALA A 48 -2.05 -15.76 6.05
CA ALA A 48 -1.77 -15.15 4.75
C ALA A 48 -1.53 -16.21 3.66
N ILE A 49 -0.73 -17.24 3.95
CA ILE A 49 -0.48 -18.37 3.03
C ILE A 49 -1.80 -19.04 2.67
N ARG A 50 -2.63 -19.35 3.66
CA ARG A 50 -3.95 -19.99 3.44
C ARG A 50 -4.85 -19.10 2.58
N ASN A 51 -4.99 -17.83 2.91
CA ASN A 51 -5.88 -16.91 2.19
C ASN A 51 -5.45 -16.70 0.74
N VAL A 52 -4.14 -16.54 0.47
CA VAL A 52 -3.63 -16.42 -0.91
C VAL A 52 -3.85 -17.71 -1.70
N ARG A 53 -3.65 -18.87 -1.08
CA ARG A 53 -3.93 -20.16 -1.72
C ARG A 53 -5.41 -20.30 -2.08
N GLU A 54 -6.30 -19.98 -1.16
CA GLU A 54 -7.75 -20.11 -1.36
C GLU A 54 -8.29 -19.12 -2.40
N LYS A 55 -7.83 -17.86 -2.39
CA LYS A 55 -8.35 -16.81 -3.28
C LYS A 55 -7.70 -16.75 -4.64
N CYS A 56 -6.40 -17.05 -4.72
CA CYS A 56 -5.61 -16.85 -5.93
C CYS A 56 -5.11 -18.15 -6.53
N ASN A 57 -5.26 -19.28 -5.83
CA ASN A 57 -4.67 -20.57 -6.21
C ASN A 57 -3.14 -20.48 -6.43
N VAL A 58 -2.47 -19.67 -5.62
CA VAL A 58 -1.01 -19.45 -5.66
C VAL A 58 -0.39 -19.96 -4.37
N GLU A 59 0.68 -20.75 -4.50
CA GLU A 59 1.49 -21.16 -3.35
C GLU A 59 2.56 -20.12 -3.04
N ILE A 60 2.51 -19.58 -1.83
CA ILE A 60 3.50 -18.64 -1.31
C ILE A 60 4.10 -19.18 -0.02
N THR A 61 5.36 -18.79 0.24
CA THR A 61 6.06 -19.14 1.48
C THR A 61 6.18 -17.92 2.40
N LYS A 62 6.56 -18.17 3.65
CA LYS A 62 6.91 -17.11 4.61
C LYS A 62 7.97 -16.15 4.07
N ASP A 63 8.98 -16.66 3.36
CA ASP A 63 10.05 -15.84 2.79
C ASP A 63 9.55 -14.97 1.63
N ASN A 64 8.60 -15.48 0.84
CA ASN A 64 7.93 -14.68 -0.19
C ASN A 64 7.18 -13.51 0.44
N ILE A 65 6.41 -13.77 1.50
CA ILE A 65 5.68 -12.73 2.25
C ILE A 65 6.65 -11.71 2.83
N ALA A 66 7.71 -12.15 3.53
CA ALA A 66 8.68 -11.26 4.13
C ALA A 66 9.38 -10.36 3.08
N SER A 67 9.73 -10.92 1.92
CA SER A 67 10.28 -10.16 0.79
C SER A 67 9.28 -9.13 0.24
N ARG A 68 8.00 -9.51 0.12
CA ARG A 68 6.96 -8.61 -0.37
C ARG A 68 6.66 -7.48 0.61
N CYS A 69 6.61 -7.77 1.91
CA CYS A 69 6.50 -6.77 2.97
C CYS A 69 7.62 -5.73 2.91
N LYS A 70 8.87 -6.12 2.62
CA LYS A 70 9.97 -5.14 2.42
C LYS A 70 9.73 -4.22 1.22
N THR A 71 9.05 -4.72 0.19
CA THR A 71 8.67 -3.92 -0.98
C THR A 71 7.60 -2.90 -0.62
N PHE A 72 6.58 -3.30 0.14
CA PHE A 72 5.54 -2.40 0.64
C PHE A 72 6.10 -1.33 1.57
N ASP A 73 6.99 -1.71 2.50
CA ASP A 73 7.69 -0.77 3.39
C ASP A 73 8.47 0.28 2.57
N LYS A 74 9.24 -0.16 1.57
CA LYS A 74 9.97 0.76 0.69
C LYS A 74 9.05 1.69 -0.11
N HIS A 75 7.92 1.18 -0.61
CA HIS A 75 6.91 2.02 -1.27
C HIS A 75 6.39 3.08 -0.32
N TYR A 76 6.02 2.67 0.90
CA TYR A 76 5.53 3.57 1.92
C TYR A 76 6.55 4.66 2.25
N GLU A 77 7.81 4.30 2.50
CA GLU A 77 8.84 5.27 2.88
C GLU A 77 9.11 6.32 1.81
N VAL A 78 9.11 5.93 0.52
CA VAL A 78 9.36 6.88 -0.57
C VAL A 78 8.13 7.75 -0.82
N ILE A 79 6.96 7.14 -0.99
CA ILE A 79 5.73 7.87 -1.34
C ILE A 79 5.31 8.79 -0.19
N SER A 80 5.38 8.35 1.07
CA SER A 80 5.05 9.22 2.22
C SER A 80 5.94 10.46 2.31
N LYS A 81 7.23 10.35 1.97
CA LYS A 81 8.14 11.49 1.88
C LYS A 81 7.75 12.44 0.76
N ILE A 82 7.40 11.93 -0.43
CA ILE A 82 6.92 12.75 -1.54
C ILE A 82 5.63 13.49 -1.16
N LEU A 83 4.64 12.77 -0.63
CA LEU A 83 3.35 13.31 -0.19
C LEU A 83 3.46 14.30 0.98
N SER A 84 4.60 14.34 1.68
CA SER A 84 4.87 15.33 2.72
C SER A 84 5.29 16.70 2.18
N GLN A 85 5.62 16.79 0.89
CA GLN A 85 6.01 18.03 0.23
C GLN A 85 4.80 18.75 -0.38
N SER A 86 4.88 20.08 -0.49
CA SER A 86 3.88 20.86 -1.23
C SER A 86 3.94 20.55 -2.72
N GLY A 87 2.78 20.50 -3.37
CA GLY A 87 2.66 20.24 -4.81
C GLY A 87 2.58 18.76 -5.20
N PHE A 88 2.39 17.90 -4.21
CA PHE A 88 2.21 16.46 -4.40
C PHE A 88 0.94 15.98 -3.70
N GLY A 89 0.24 15.08 -4.37
CA GLY A 89 -0.91 14.36 -3.85
C GLY A 89 -0.89 12.91 -4.28
N TRP A 90 -1.92 12.17 -3.88
CA TRP A 90 -2.14 10.79 -4.33
C TRP A 90 -3.40 10.75 -5.18
N ASP A 91 -3.28 10.18 -6.39
CA ASP A 91 -4.40 9.89 -7.26
C ASP A 91 -4.95 8.50 -6.91
N TRP A 92 -6.06 8.48 -6.17
CA TRP A 92 -6.74 7.26 -5.74
C TRP A 92 -7.47 6.51 -6.87
N VAL A 93 -7.66 7.14 -8.03
CA VAL A 93 -8.33 6.50 -9.18
C VAL A 93 -7.30 5.76 -10.03
N ASN A 94 -6.12 6.35 -10.21
CA ASN A 94 -5.06 5.80 -11.05
C ASN A 94 -3.92 5.14 -10.27
N ASP A 95 -4.02 5.09 -8.94
CA ASP A 95 -3.03 4.49 -8.02
C ASP A 95 -1.61 5.02 -8.25
N LYS A 96 -1.46 6.33 -8.42
CA LYS A 96 -0.16 6.98 -8.69
C LYS A 96 -0.04 8.35 -8.02
N LEU A 97 1.14 8.95 -8.09
CA LEU A 97 1.36 10.31 -7.63
C LEU A 97 0.59 11.32 -8.49
N LEU A 98 -0.11 12.23 -7.82
CA LEU A 98 -0.62 13.45 -8.40
C LEU A 98 0.43 14.55 -8.19
N ILE A 99 0.80 15.24 -9.27
CA ILE A 99 1.87 16.23 -9.26
C ILE A 99 1.31 17.52 -9.86
N ASP A 100 1.51 18.64 -9.18
CA ASP A 100 0.97 19.94 -9.64
C ASP A 100 1.61 20.41 -10.96
N SER A 101 2.92 20.20 -11.15
CA SER A 101 3.62 20.51 -12.39
C SER A 101 4.92 19.70 -12.57
N ASP A 102 5.42 19.65 -13.82
CA ASP A 102 6.71 19.03 -14.12
C ASP A 102 7.88 19.73 -13.40
N ASP A 103 7.83 21.05 -13.22
CA ASP A 103 8.85 21.81 -12.49
C ASP A 103 8.95 21.38 -11.01
N VAL A 104 7.79 21.14 -10.37
CA VAL A 104 7.72 20.64 -8.99
C VAL A 104 8.37 19.25 -8.89
N TRP A 105 8.09 18.36 -9.86
CA TRP A 105 8.74 17.04 -9.91
C TRP A 105 10.26 17.14 -10.10
N ASN A 106 10.70 17.91 -11.10
CA ASN A 106 12.11 18.03 -11.46
C ASN A 106 12.94 18.55 -10.26
N LYS A 107 12.44 19.59 -9.59
CA LYS A 107 13.08 20.12 -8.38
C LYS A 107 13.17 19.10 -7.24
N TYR A 108 12.16 18.25 -7.07
CA TYR A 108 12.19 17.20 -6.05
C TYR A 108 13.21 16.10 -6.38
N VAL A 109 13.26 15.66 -7.65
CA VAL A 109 14.14 14.57 -8.11
C VAL A 109 15.61 15.00 -8.16
N GLU A 110 15.91 16.28 -8.42
CA GLU A 110 17.28 16.81 -8.31
C GLU A 110 17.90 16.51 -6.94
N ALA A 111 17.12 16.66 -5.87
CA ALA A 111 17.53 16.32 -4.51
C ALA A 111 17.33 14.82 -4.16
N ASN A 112 16.47 14.10 -4.88
CA ASN A 112 16.04 12.74 -4.55
C ASN A 112 16.01 11.80 -5.77
N LYS A 113 17.17 11.59 -6.42
CA LYS A 113 17.27 10.81 -7.67
C LYS A 113 16.65 9.41 -7.61
N SER A 114 16.64 8.76 -6.45
CA SER A 114 16.04 7.42 -6.28
C SER A 114 14.51 7.41 -6.39
N ALA A 115 13.86 8.56 -6.25
CA ALA A 115 12.42 8.72 -6.38
C ALA A 115 11.95 8.85 -7.83
N ASP A 116 12.85 9.04 -8.80
CA ASP A 116 12.50 9.29 -10.20
C ASP A 116 11.58 8.19 -10.78
N CYS A 117 11.85 6.94 -10.39
CA CYS A 117 11.05 5.79 -10.79
C CYS A 117 9.58 5.82 -10.34
N TYR A 118 9.19 6.75 -9.45
CA TYR A 118 7.82 6.88 -8.94
C TYR A 118 6.95 7.87 -9.72
N LYS A 119 7.50 8.68 -10.64
CA LYS A 119 6.73 9.71 -11.36
C LYS A 119 5.45 9.16 -11.98
N ASN A 120 5.60 8.04 -12.69
CA ASN A 120 4.52 7.37 -13.42
C ASN A 120 4.23 5.98 -12.86
N LYS A 121 4.75 5.67 -11.67
CA LYS A 121 4.60 4.34 -11.10
C LYS A 121 3.21 4.16 -10.52
N VAL A 122 2.54 3.11 -10.97
CA VAL A 122 1.31 2.63 -10.35
C VAL A 122 1.68 1.78 -9.13
N VAL A 123 1.20 2.16 -7.95
CA VAL A 123 1.33 1.40 -6.70
C VAL A 123 -0.07 1.15 -6.16
N LYS A 124 -0.64 0.01 -6.52
CA LYS A 124 -1.97 -0.41 -6.06
C LYS A 124 -1.98 -0.71 -4.57
N ASN A 125 -3.19 -0.77 -4.01
CA ASN A 125 -3.43 -1.08 -2.59
C ASN A 125 -2.71 -0.09 -1.65
N TRP A 126 -2.50 1.15 -2.10
CA TRP A 126 -1.81 2.18 -1.31
C TRP A 126 -2.53 2.48 0.00
N ASP A 127 -3.85 2.37 0.04
CA ASP A 127 -4.65 2.51 1.25
C ASP A 127 -4.28 1.45 2.31
N ALA A 128 -4.16 0.17 1.92
CA ALA A 128 -3.78 -0.90 2.82
C ALA A 128 -2.30 -0.81 3.23
N ILE A 129 -1.41 -0.52 2.28
CA ILE A 129 0.02 -0.30 2.55
C ILE A 129 0.20 0.86 3.53
N SER A 130 -0.46 1.99 3.26
CA SER A 130 -0.41 3.14 4.15
C SER A 130 -0.96 2.79 5.52
N THR A 131 -2.08 2.08 5.65
CA THR A 131 -2.60 1.66 6.96
C THR A 131 -1.60 0.81 7.76
N ILE A 132 -0.95 -0.19 7.13
CA ILE A 132 -0.03 -1.09 7.84
C ILE A 132 1.27 -0.38 8.24
N TYR A 133 1.81 0.44 7.35
CA TYR A 133 3.15 1.04 7.48
C TYR A 133 3.10 2.50 7.93
N LEU A 134 1.92 3.06 8.18
CA LEU A 134 1.76 4.33 8.86
C LEU A 134 2.43 4.21 10.21
N LYS A 135 3.69 4.65 10.26
CA LYS A 135 4.46 4.73 11.49
C LYS A 135 3.74 5.75 12.36
N ASP A 136 2.84 5.28 13.23
CA ASP A 136 2.71 5.87 14.54
C ASP A 136 4.12 5.80 15.11
N HIS A 137 4.83 6.93 15.11
CA HIS A 137 6.16 7.02 15.69
C HIS A 137 6.07 6.99 17.23
N ALA A 138 5.31 6.03 17.76
CA ALA A 138 5.26 5.65 19.15
C ALA A 138 6.34 4.59 19.44
N ASN A 139 7.56 4.79 18.94
CA ASN A 139 8.71 4.16 19.56
C ASN A 139 9.09 5.00 20.77
N GLY A 140 8.43 4.71 21.89
CA GLY A 140 8.98 4.91 23.24
C GLY A 140 9.61 6.26 23.56
N GLN A 141 8.98 7.38 23.21
CA GLN A 141 8.97 8.61 24.03
C GLN A 141 7.67 9.36 23.73
N GLY A 142 6.82 9.50 24.74
CA GLY A 142 5.48 10.08 24.62
C GLY A 142 5.51 11.58 24.35
N ALA A 143 5.63 11.97 23.09
CA ALA A 143 5.17 13.25 22.58
C ALA A 143 4.94 13.16 21.06
N GLN A 144 3.69 12.90 20.64
CA GLN A 144 3.29 13.20 19.27
C GLN A 144 3.39 14.72 19.09
N THR A 145 4.22 15.18 18.16
CA THR A 145 4.23 16.62 17.85
C THR A 145 2.90 17.00 17.20
N VAL A 146 2.37 18.19 17.50
CA VAL A 146 1.13 18.70 16.89
C VAL A 146 1.15 18.60 15.35
N ARG A 147 2.32 18.78 14.74
CA ARG A 147 2.51 18.63 13.28
C ARG A 147 2.31 17.20 12.76
N GLN A 148 2.65 16.18 13.55
CA GLN A 148 2.42 14.78 13.18
C GLN A 148 0.95 14.43 13.32
N VAL A 149 0.30 14.83 14.42
CA VAL A 149 -1.15 14.63 14.62
C VAL A 149 -1.95 15.31 13.52
N LEU A 150 -1.61 16.56 13.18
CA LEU A 150 -2.26 17.27 12.08
C LEU A 150 -2.02 16.60 10.71
N ARG A 151 -0.84 16.00 10.48
CA ARG A 151 -0.60 15.23 9.25
C ARG A 151 -1.45 13.97 9.20
N LEU A 152 -1.55 13.23 10.31
CA LEU A 152 -2.41 12.06 10.42
C LEU A 152 -3.87 12.44 10.17
N LEU A 153 -4.38 13.43 10.89
CA LEU A 153 -5.75 13.93 10.70
C LEU A 153 -5.98 14.40 9.27
N LYS A 154 -5.04 15.13 8.66
CA LYS A 154 -5.17 15.57 7.26
C LYS A 154 -5.18 14.39 6.28
N PHE A 155 -4.37 13.37 6.52
CA PHE A 155 -4.36 12.14 5.72
C PHE A 155 -5.68 11.37 5.87
N TYR A 156 -6.15 11.16 7.11
CA TYR A 156 -7.42 10.48 7.41
C TYR A 156 -8.63 11.25 6.87
N LEU A 157 -8.66 12.58 7.03
CA LEU A 157 -9.72 13.43 6.48
C LEU A 157 -9.71 13.40 4.96
N ASN A 158 -8.55 13.49 4.31
CA ASN A 158 -8.46 13.37 2.84
C ASN A 158 -8.93 11.99 2.37
N LYS A 159 -8.58 10.90 3.07
CA LYS A 159 -9.07 9.54 2.80
C LYS A 159 -10.59 9.46 2.92
N LEU A 160 -11.16 10.01 3.99
CA LEU A 160 -12.62 10.00 4.25
C LEU A 160 -13.39 10.81 3.20
N MET A 161 -12.89 12.00 2.88
CA MET A 161 -13.50 12.92 1.91
C MET A 161 -13.48 12.33 0.49
N MET A 162 -12.39 11.67 0.10
CA MET A 162 -12.29 11.01 -1.21
C MET A 162 -13.19 9.78 -1.31
N HIS A 163 -13.26 8.95 -0.25
CA HIS A 163 -14.20 7.81 -0.24
C HIS A 163 -15.65 8.29 -0.37
N HIS A 164 -16.01 9.39 0.29
CA HIS A 164 -17.32 10.03 0.13
C HIS A 164 -17.57 10.53 -1.30
N GLN A 165 -16.60 11.21 -1.93
CA GLN A 165 -16.73 11.67 -3.32
C GLN A 165 -16.81 10.50 -4.32
N ILE A 166 -16.07 9.42 -4.12
CA ILE A 166 -16.16 8.20 -4.95
C ILE A 166 -17.55 7.55 -4.79
N CYS A 167 -18.06 7.45 -3.56
CA CYS A 167 -19.42 6.95 -3.29
C CYS A 167 -20.49 7.82 -3.96
N LEU A 168 -20.36 9.15 -3.89
CA LEU A 168 -21.29 10.08 -4.56
C LEU A 168 -21.22 9.95 -6.08
N LYS A 169 -20.01 9.84 -6.66
CA LYS A 169 -19.82 9.68 -8.11
C LYS A 169 -20.44 8.37 -8.62
N ARG A 170 -20.20 7.26 -7.90
CA ARG A 170 -20.80 5.96 -8.21
C ARG A 170 -22.33 5.96 -8.03
N SER A 171 -22.85 6.66 -7.03
CA SER A 171 -24.29 6.86 -6.84
C SER A 171 -24.91 7.66 -8.00
N SER A 172 -24.26 8.73 -8.45
CA SER A 172 -24.73 9.53 -9.59
C SER A 172 -24.71 8.75 -10.91
N GLU A 173 -23.73 7.88 -11.13
CA GLU A 173 -23.65 7.01 -12.31
C GLU A 173 -24.73 5.91 -12.29
N LEU A 174 -25.07 5.37 -11.12
CA LEU A 174 -26.18 4.43 -10.94
C LEU A 174 -27.56 5.06 -11.09
N LEU A 175 -27.69 6.38 -10.89
CA LEU A 175 -28.93 7.13 -11.09
C LEU A 175 -29.09 7.66 -12.52
N ARG A 176 -28.04 7.71 -13.35
CA ARG A 176 -28.12 8.15 -14.76
C ARG A 176 -29.16 7.40 -15.61
N PRO A 177 -29.39 6.07 -15.46
CA PRO A 177 -30.40 5.37 -16.23
C PRO A 177 -31.85 5.75 -15.88
N PHE A 178 -32.10 6.40 -14.73
CA PHE A 178 -33.44 6.74 -14.25
C PHE A 178 -33.91 8.15 -14.66
N TYR A 179 -33.02 9.00 -15.20
CA TYR A 179 -33.33 10.38 -15.59
C TYR A 179 -33.28 10.64 -17.10
N LEU A 180 -33.24 9.58 -17.93
CA LEU A 180 -33.27 9.67 -19.40
C LEU A 180 -34.55 9.08 -20.04
N TYR A 181 -35.68 9.17 -19.34
CA TYR A 181 -37.02 8.95 -19.90
C TYR A 181 -37.95 10.10 -19.49
#